data_AF-A0A8I1UMZ1-F1
#
_entry.id   AF-A0A8I1UMZ1-F1
#
_cell.length_a   1.000
_cell.length_b   1.000
_cell.length_c   1.000
_cell.angle_alpha   90.00
_cell.angle_beta   90.00
_cell.angle_gamma   90.00
#
_symmetry.space_group_name_H-M   'P 1'
#
loop_
_entity.id
_entity.type
_entity.pdbx_description
1 polymer ?
#
loop_
_entity_poly.entity_id
_entity_poly.type
_entity_poly.pdbx_seq_one_letter_code
_entity_poly.pdbx_strand_id
1 'polypeptide(L)' 'MRWSGLRYGTQLAYTILSGGLTYTDPIGHYGISLWAKNITGKVHLLSAVPSTNDFTQLYFADPRTFGINLNVKFDAPAE' A
#
# COMPACT_ATOMS: atom_id res chain seq x y z
N MET A 1 4.38 -3.49 -34.90
CA MET A 1 4.09 -3.37 -33.45
C MET A 1 4.36 -4.73 -32.83
N ARG A 2 5.43 -4.87 -32.03
CA ARG A 2 5.90 -6.17 -31.53
C ARG A 2 5.19 -6.50 -30.22
N TRP A 3 4.23 -7.42 -30.27
CA TRP A 3 3.61 -8.01 -29.08
C TRP A 3 4.66 -8.86 -28.35
N SER A 4 5.28 -8.32 -27.30
CA SER A 4 6.09 -9.12 -26.38
C SER A 4 5.15 -9.90 -25.47
N GLY A 5 5.03 -11.20 -25.73
CA GLY A 5 4.23 -12.13 -24.94
C GLY A 5 4.76 -12.30 -23.51
N LEU A 6 4.37 -11.39 -22.62
CA LEU A 6 4.28 -11.71 -21.20
C LEU A 6 3.09 -12.65 -21.05
N ARG A 7 3.33 -13.87 -20.55
CA ARG A 7 2.26 -14.83 -20.24
C ARG A 7 1.27 -14.15 -19.31
N TYR A 8 -0.05 -14.30 -19.52
CA TYR A 8 -1.08 -13.73 -18.66
C TYR A 8 -0.76 -14.00 -17.19
N GLY A 9 -0.62 -12.95 -16.39
CA GLY A 9 -0.26 -13.04 -14.96
C GLY A 9 1.24 -12.96 -14.64
N THR A 10 2.12 -12.76 -15.63
CA THR A 10 3.55 -12.48 -15.39
C THR A 10 3.82 -10.98 -15.48
N GLN A 11 4.67 -10.46 -14.59
CA GLN A 11 5.14 -9.07 -14.62
C GLN A 11 6.65 -8.99 -14.47
N LEU A 12 7.24 -7.96 -15.07
CA LEU A 12 8.66 -7.66 -14.90
C LEU A 12 8.93 -7.18 -13.48
N ALA A 13 10.18 -7.32 -13.04
CA ALA A 13 10.63 -6.78 -11.76
C ALA A 13 10.38 -5.27 -11.68
N TYR A 14 10.03 -4.80 -10.49
CA TYR A 14 9.74 -3.39 -10.22
C TYR A 14 10.17 -3.03 -8.79
N THR A 15 10.24 -1.73 -8.52
CA THR A 15 10.53 -1.18 -7.20
C THR A 15 9.40 -0.26 -6.77
N ILE A 16 9.01 -0.36 -5.51
CA ILE A 16 8.03 0.52 -4.87
C ILE A 16 8.71 1.22 -3.71
N LEU A 17 8.55 2.53 -3.66
CA LEU A 17 8.96 3.33 -2.50
C LEU A 17 7.72 3.67 -1.67
N SER A 18 7.82 3.42 -0.37
CA SER A 18 6.82 3.82 0.62
C SER A 18 7.55 4.44 1.80
N GLY A 19 6.89 5.33 2.52
CA GLY A 19 7.50 6.04 3.64
C GLY A 19 6.46 6.68 4.54
N GLY A 20 6.91 7.11 5.71
CA GLY A 20 6.07 7.82 6.66
C GLY A 20 6.89 8.65 7.64
N LEU A 21 6.22 9.64 8.22
CA LEU A 21 6.73 10.49 9.27
C LEU A 21 5.78 10.38 10.46
N THR A 22 6.33 10.10 11.63
CA THR A 22 5.57 10.05 12.88
C THR A 22 6.13 11.07 13.84
N TYR A 23 5.23 11.80 14.47
CA TYR A 23 5.51 12.65 15.61
C TYR A 23 4.66 12.20 16.79
N THR A 24 5.30 12.11 17.96
CA THR A 24 4.64 11.89 19.24
C THR A 24 5.01 13.06 20.12
N ASP A 25 4.03 13.62 20.83
CA ASP A 25 4.32 14.67 21.80
C ASP A 25 5.23 14.12 22.92
N PRO A 26 6.03 14.97 23.59
CA PRO A 26 6.97 14.51 24.62
C PRO A 26 6.32 13.83 25.82
N ILE A 27 5.05 14.14 26.09
CA ILE A 27 4.28 13.61 27.23
C ILE A 27 3.56 12.31 26.81
N GLY A 28 3.47 12.02 25.51
CA GLY A 28 3.05 10.73 24.95
C GLY A 28 1.53 10.54 24.85
N HIS A 29 0.75 11.60 25.04
CA HIS A 29 -0.71 11.60 24.94
C HIS A 29 -1.23 11.75 23.51
N TYR A 30 -0.45 12.35 22.62
CA TYR A 30 -0.85 12.70 21.27
C TYR A 30 0.20 12.23 20.26
N GLY A 31 -0.26 11.53 19.23
CA GLY A 31 0.57 11.13 18.10
C GLY A 31 -0.08 11.50 16.79
N ILE A 32 0.72 11.97 15.84
CA ILE A 32 0.32 12.12 14.43
C ILE A 32 1.31 11.37 13.54
N SER A 33 0.77 10.58 12.61
CA SER A 33 1.57 9.92 11.58
C SER A 33 1.03 10.27 10.20
N LEU A 34 1.93 10.70 9.32
CA LEU A 34 1.69 10.86 7.90
C LEU A 34 2.37 9.69 7.18
N TRP A 35 1.67 9.05 6.24
CA TRP A 35 2.26 7.95 5.48
C TRP A 35 1.85 7.99 4.02
N ALA A 36 2.73 7.43 3.18
CA ALA A 36 2.51 7.27 1.75
C ALA A 36 2.96 5.86 1.33
N LYS A 37 2.07 5.15 0.64
CA LYS A 37 2.36 3.88 -0.02
C LYS A 37 2.47 4.10 -1.51
N ASN A 38 3.42 3.41 -2.14
CA ASN A 38 3.60 3.47 -3.59
C ASN A 38 3.80 4.90 -4.11
N ILE A 39 4.73 5.63 -3.50
CA ILE A 39 5.10 7.01 -3.87
C ILE A 39 5.55 7.07 -5.34
N THR A 40 6.16 6.00 -5.85
CA THR A 40 6.53 5.91 -7.27
C THR A 40 5.33 5.78 -8.21
N GLY A 41 4.14 5.45 -7.71
CA GLY A 41 2.91 5.31 -8.51
C GLY A 41 2.91 4.11 -9.44
N LYS A 42 3.64 3.04 -9.08
CA LYS A 42 3.78 1.85 -9.91
C LYS A 42 2.50 1.01 -9.85
N VAL A 43 1.81 0.89 -10.98
CA VAL A 43 0.76 -0.11 -11.17
C VAL A 43 1.42 -1.48 -11.35
N HIS A 44 1.02 -2.45 -10.54
CA HIS A 44 1.56 -3.80 -10.55
C HIS A 44 0.48 -4.81 -10.15
N LEU A 45 0.68 -6.05 -10.58
CA LEU A 45 -0.21 -7.17 -10.24
C LEU A 45 0.00 -7.56 -8.79
N LEU A 46 -1.10 -7.65 -8.06
CA LEU A 46 -1.18 -8.26 -6.73
C LEU A 46 -1.35 -9.78 -6.85
N SER A 47 -2.21 -10.22 -7.79
CA SER A 47 -2.47 -11.63 -8.02
C SER A 47 -3.00 -11.86 -9.44
N ALA A 48 -2.74 -13.06 -9.96
CA ALA A 48 -3.32 -13.56 -11.20
C ALA A 48 -3.97 -14.91 -10.88
N VAL A 49 -5.30 -14.97 -10.96
CA VAL A 49 -6.07 -16.16 -10.59
C VAL A 49 -6.64 -16.77 -11.87
N PRO A 50 -6.22 -17.98 -12.26
CA PRO A 50 -6.85 -18.71 -13.35
C PRO A 50 -8.32 -18.99 -13.02
N SER A 51 -9.22 -18.66 -13.93
CA SER A 51 -10.64 -18.99 -13.85
C SER A 51 -11.03 -20.05 -14.88
N THR A 52 -12.12 -20.77 -14.63
CA THR A 52 -12.71 -21.69 -15.61
C THR A 52 -13.11 -20.93 -16.88
N ASN A 53 -12.77 -21.48 -18.05
CA ASN A 53 -12.94 -20.91 -19.41
C ASN A 53 -11.78 -20.05 -19.96
N ASP A 54 -10.52 -20.42 -19.72
CA ASP A 54 -9.32 -19.80 -20.32
C ASP A 54 -9.08 -18.32 -19.96
N PHE A 55 -9.83 -17.75 -19.03
CA PHE A 55 -9.61 -16.39 -18.52
C PHE A 55 -8.75 -16.41 -17.26
N THR A 56 -7.78 -15.50 -17.19
CA THR A 56 -7.03 -15.22 -15.97
C THR A 56 -7.51 -13.90 -15.40
N GLN A 57 -8.13 -13.92 -14.22
CA GLN A 57 -8.51 -12.70 -13.53
C GLN A 57 -7.26 -12.04 -12.93
N LEU A 58 -7.07 -10.77 -13.25
CA LEU A 58 -5.94 -9.98 -12.78
C LEU A 58 -6.41 -9.04 -11.67
N TYR A 59 -5.79 -9.17 -10.49
CA TYR A 59 -5.98 -8.26 -9.37
C TYR A 59 -4.78 -7.34 -9.29
N PHE A 60 -5.02 -6.04 -9.35
CA PHE A 60 -3.98 -5.02 -9.22
C PHE A 60 -3.88 -4.57 -7.78
N ALA A 61 -2.66 -4.28 -7.34
CA ALA A 61 -2.41 -3.72 -6.03
C ALA A 61 -2.89 -2.28 -5.94
N ASP A 62 -3.02 -1.77 -4.71
CA ASP A 62 -3.44 -0.40 -4.46
C ASP A 62 -2.56 0.61 -5.21
N PRO A 63 -3.17 1.69 -5.75
CA PRO A 63 -2.44 2.77 -6.38
C PRO A 63 -1.62 3.56 -5.34
N ARG A 64 -1.02 4.67 -5.78
CA ARG A 64 -0.39 5.62 -4.85
C ARG A 64 -1.43 6.11 -3.84
N THR A 65 -1.19 5.83 -2.57
CA THR A 65 -2.14 6.09 -1.48
C THR A 65 -1.45 6.82 -0.35
N PHE A 66 -2.13 7.84 0.18
CA PHE A 66 -1.67 8.64 1.31
C PHE A 66 -2.63 8.46 2.48
N GLY A 67 -2.12 8.61 3.69
CA GLY A 67 -2.96 8.62 4.87
C GLY A 67 -2.35 9.35 6.04
N ILE A 68 -3.25 9.61 7.00
CA ILE A 68 -2.98 10.33 8.23
C ILE A 68 -3.58 9.50 9.36
N ASN A 69 -2.80 9.25 10.40
CA ASN A 69 -3.27 8.62 11.62
C ASN A 69 -3.13 9.61 12.77
N LEU A 70 -4.17 9.72 13.58
CA LEU A 70 -4.19 10.48 14.81
C LEU A 70 -4.34 9.49 15.98
N ASN A 71 -3.48 9.62 16.98
CA ASN A 71 -3.51 8.81 18.19
C ASN A 71 -3.70 9.72 19.40
N VAL A 72 -4.60 9.31 20.29
CA VAL A 72 -4.84 9.98 21.58
C VAL A 72 -4.81 8.91 22.67
N LYS A 73 -4.07 9.17 23.74
CA LYS A 73 -4.03 8.31 24.94
C LYS A 73 -4.62 9.07 26.13
N PHE A 74 -5.52 8.39 26.82
CA PHE A 74 -6.15 8.88 28.04
C PHE A 74 -5.54 8.18 29.24
N ASP A 75 -5.27 8.94 30.30
CA ASP A 75 -4.86 8.36 31.57
C ASP A 75 -6.03 7.61 32.22
N ALA A 76 -5.69 6.64 33.07
CA ALA A 76 -6.69 5.97 33.89
C ALA A 76 -7.34 7.01 34.84
N PRO A 77 -8.66 6.95 35.05
CA PRO A 77 -9.31 7.82 36.03
C PRO A 77 -8.71 7.56 37.42
N ALA A 78 -8.45 8.63 38.16
CA ALA A 78 -8.02 8.54 39.56
C ALA A 78 -9.15 7.92 40.40
N GLU A 79 -8.82 6.86 41.14
CA GLU A 79 -9.70 6.19 42.11
C GLU A 79 -9.83 7.01 43.41
#